data_AF-A0A1M7RJ23-F1
#
_entry.id   AF-A0A1M7RJ23-F1
#
_cell.length_a   1.000
_cell.length_b   1.000
_cell.length_c   1.000
_cell.angle_alpha   90.00
_cell.angle_beta   90.00
_cell.angle_gamma   90.00
#
_symmetry.space_group_name_H-M   'P 1'
#
loop_
_entity.id
_entity.type
_entity.pdbx_description
1 polymer ?
#
loop_
_entity_poly.entity_id
_entity_poly.type
_entity_poly.pdbx_seq_one_letter_code
_entity_poly.pdbx_strand_id
1 'polypeptide(L)'
;MRQESPHSKADCRRFYKIGLIRGNSLWRYTDRSISISGTVLIFFNPQLPYIWESLSDNQTGFLCVFDEVFFTKKMKENIGQLPMFRAGGEPVYFLTAGQDGVVSGIFNRMLDELSSDYVYKYDLLRNYVTELIHFALKKRSTMENNDKYVGMWVTADGYIRHELLPGGRYDEARGNRKSAYQGSYKLTGDHIDYKDDTGFTADGDFRDGVLYHAGMVLYREEKRS
;
A
#
# COMPACT_ATOMS: atom_id res chain seq x y z
N MET A 1 -4.57 -2.65 24.09
CA MET A 1 -3.78 -3.60 23.26
C MET A 1 -3.76 -4.91 24.03
N ARG A 2 -4.26 -6.01 23.46
CA ARG A 2 -4.24 -7.33 24.12
C ARG A 2 -3.27 -8.24 23.36
N GLN A 3 -2.42 -8.95 24.09
CA GLN A 3 -1.73 -10.13 23.58
C GLN A 3 -2.74 -11.29 23.71
N GLU A 4 -3.42 -11.68 22.63
CA GLU A 4 -4.48 -12.68 22.73
C GLU A 4 -3.97 -14.12 22.57
N SER A 5 -4.28 -14.94 23.57
CA SER A 5 -4.29 -16.41 23.56
C SER A 5 -5.65 -16.91 23.01
N PRO A 6 -5.74 -18.14 22.44
CA PRO A 6 -6.79 -18.55 21.48
C PRO A 6 -8.25 -18.65 21.98
N HIS A 7 -8.55 -18.34 23.25
CA HIS A 7 -9.87 -18.61 23.86
C HIS A 7 -10.88 -17.43 23.82
N SER A 8 -10.63 -16.36 23.05
CA SER A 8 -11.44 -15.13 23.02
C SER A 8 -12.07 -14.83 21.63
N LYS A 9 -12.39 -15.86 20.83
CA LYS A 9 -12.83 -15.68 19.42
C LYS A 9 -14.16 -14.94 19.20
N ALA A 10 -14.98 -14.69 20.23
CA ALA A 10 -16.35 -14.20 20.07
C ALA A 10 -16.53 -12.68 20.21
N ASP A 11 -15.69 -11.98 20.97
CA ASP A 11 -15.94 -10.57 21.34
C ASP A 11 -15.21 -9.55 20.44
N CYS A 12 -14.09 -9.95 19.82
CA CYS A 12 -13.29 -9.05 18.98
C CYS A 12 -13.85 -8.78 17.58
N ARG A 13 -15.05 -9.28 17.24
CA ARG A 13 -15.71 -8.99 15.95
C ARG A 13 -16.32 -7.60 15.87
N ARG A 14 -16.45 -6.89 17.00
CA ARG A 14 -17.12 -5.58 17.07
C ARG A 14 -16.19 -4.37 16.92
N PHE A 15 -14.88 -4.59 16.84
CA PHE A 15 -13.89 -3.52 16.85
C PHE A 15 -13.20 -3.36 15.51
N TYR A 16 -12.83 -2.13 15.18
CA TYR A 16 -11.89 -1.84 14.11
C TYR A 16 -10.50 -2.27 14.54
N LYS A 17 -9.70 -2.71 13.56
CA LYS A 17 -8.33 -3.12 13.83
C LYS A 17 -7.40 -2.62 12.74
N ILE A 18 -6.17 -2.31 13.15
CA ILE A 18 -5.05 -2.06 12.24
C ILE A 18 -3.95 -3.05 12.63
N GLY A 19 -3.56 -3.88 11.69
CA GLY A 19 -2.52 -4.90 11.89
C GLY A 19 -1.30 -4.59 11.04
N LEU A 20 -0.11 -4.73 11.62
CA LEU A 20 1.12 -4.93 10.87
C LEU A 20 1.45 -6.41 10.96
N ILE A 21 1.45 -7.13 9.84
CA ILE A 21 1.63 -8.58 9.81
C ILE A 21 2.84 -8.91 8.92
N ARG A 22 3.72 -9.77 9.42
CA ARG A 22 4.88 -10.29 8.70
C ARG A 22 4.79 -11.80 8.60
N GLY A 23 4.99 -12.32 7.39
CA GLY A 23 5.05 -13.76 7.14
C GLY A 23 4.22 -14.16 5.94
N ASN A 24 3.98 -15.47 5.83
CA ASN A 24 3.21 -16.06 4.75
C ASN A 24 1.80 -16.38 5.25
N SER A 25 0.79 -15.79 4.64
CA SER A 25 -0.61 -15.92 5.08
C SER A 25 -1.55 -15.96 3.90
N LEU A 26 -2.63 -16.74 4.01
CA LEU A 26 -3.71 -16.70 3.04
C LEU A 26 -4.84 -15.87 3.63
N TRP A 27 -5.04 -14.67 3.08
CA TRP A 27 -6.21 -13.89 3.45
C TRP A 27 -7.34 -14.17 2.46
N ARG A 28 -8.45 -14.74 2.96
CA ARG A 28 -9.70 -14.79 2.20
C ARG A 28 -10.62 -13.65 2.62
N TYR A 29 -10.90 -12.77 1.67
CA TYR A 29 -11.87 -11.70 1.82
C TYR A 29 -12.95 -11.89 0.75
N THR A 30 -14.19 -12.06 1.19
CA THR A 30 -15.35 -12.31 0.32
C THR A 30 -15.11 -13.43 -0.70
N ASP A 31 -14.85 -13.04 -1.94
CA ASP A 31 -14.66 -13.82 -3.17
C ASP A 31 -13.19 -13.88 -3.64
N ARG A 32 -12.26 -13.22 -2.91
CA ARG A 32 -10.85 -13.10 -3.28
C ARG A 32 -9.95 -13.76 -2.23
N SER A 33 -8.99 -14.54 -2.72
CA SER A 33 -7.86 -15.03 -1.93
C SER A 33 -6.62 -14.22 -2.27
N ILE A 34 -6.02 -13.60 -1.26
CA ILE A 34 -4.76 -12.86 -1.39
C ILE A 34 -3.70 -13.66 -0.66
N SER A 35 -2.70 -14.12 -1.42
CA SER A 35 -1.48 -14.65 -0.85
C SER A 35 -0.64 -13.49 -0.34
N ILE A 36 -0.47 -13.41 0.97
CA ILE A 36 0.41 -12.44 1.61
C ILE A 36 1.77 -13.12 1.76
N SER A 37 2.77 -12.61 1.05
CA SER A 37 4.18 -12.95 1.30
C SER A 37 4.95 -11.67 1.55
N GLY A 38 5.48 -11.53 2.77
CA GLY A 38 6.22 -10.35 3.21
C GLY A 38 5.54 -9.59 4.36
N THR A 39 5.75 -8.27 4.40
CA THR A 39 5.20 -7.38 5.44
C THR A 39 4.01 -6.61 4.88
N VAL A 40 2.87 -6.66 5.58
CA VAL A 40 1.65 -5.95 5.20
C VAL A 40 1.08 -5.13 6.35
N LEU A 41 0.58 -3.94 6.01
CA LEU A 41 -0.33 -3.17 6.84
C LEU A 41 -1.76 -3.48 6.40
N ILE A 42 -2.60 -3.90 7.34
CA ILE A 42 -3.94 -4.41 7.09
C ILE A 42 -4.97 -3.69 7.97
N PHE A 43 -6.12 -3.35 7.39
CA PHE A 43 -7.22 -2.68 8.06
C PHE A 43 -8.44 -3.60 8.12
N PHE A 44 -9.02 -3.72 9.31
CA PHE A 44 -10.18 -4.59 9.54
C PHE A 44 -11.38 -3.74 9.92
N ASN A 45 -12.48 -3.91 9.17
CA ASN A 45 -13.79 -3.37 9.50
C ASN A 45 -14.64 -4.48 10.16
N PRO A 46 -15.20 -4.26 11.36
CA PRO A 46 -16.04 -5.25 12.06
C PRO A 46 -17.32 -5.64 11.30
N GLN A 47 -17.79 -4.79 10.40
CA GLN A 47 -19.02 -5.03 9.62
C GLN A 47 -18.80 -5.91 8.38
N LEU A 48 -17.55 -6.28 8.06
CA LEU A 48 -17.22 -7.05 6.86
C LEU A 48 -16.83 -8.49 7.24
N PRO A 49 -17.37 -9.53 6.57
CA PRO A 49 -16.99 -10.91 6.84
C PRO A 49 -15.58 -11.17 6.29
N TYR A 50 -14.62 -11.44 7.17
CA TYR A 50 -13.25 -11.83 6.80
C TYR A 50 -12.88 -13.20 7.39
N ILE A 51 -12.16 -14.01 6.61
CA ILE A 51 -11.59 -15.29 7.06
C ILE A 51 -10.08 -15.20 6.98
N TRP A 52 -9.43 -15.36 8.12
CA TRP A 52 -7.98 -15.41 8.22
C TRP A 52 -7.51 -16.86 8.32
N GLU A 53 -6.68 -17.30 7.39
CA GLU A 53 -5.94 -18.55 7.50
C GLU A 53 -4.45 -18.25 7.51
N SER A 54 -3.84 -18.42 8.69
CA SER A 54 -2.38 -18.39 8.77
C SER A 54 -1.82 -19.62 8.06
N LEU A 55 -0.87 -19.42 7.15
CA LEU A 55 -0.13 -20.52 6.51
C LEU A 55 1.18 -20.83 7.24
N SER A 56 1.52 -20.08 8.31
CA SER A 56 2.76 -20.26 9.06
C SER A 56 2.58 -19.94 10.54
N ASP A 57 3.17 -20.76 11.42
CA ASP A 57 3.10 -20.56 12.88
C ASP A 57 4.01 -19.42 13.40
N ASN A 58 4.90 -18.88 12.56
CA ASN A 58 5.85 -17.81 12.91
C ASN A 58 5.41 -16.40 12.46
N GLN A 59 4.11 -16.10 12.49
CA GLN A 59 3.65 -14.72 12.20
C GLN A 59 4.10 -13.75 13.30
N THR A 60 4.75 -12.66 12.90
CA THR A 60 5.13 -11.57 13.81
C THR A 60 4.46 -10.27 13.37
N GLY A 61 4.23 -9.37 14.31
CA GLY A 61 3.46 -8.18 13.97
C GLY A 61 2.94 -7.40 15.17
N PHE A 62 2.13 -6.40 14.86
CA PHE A 62 1.39 -5.61 15.84
C PHE A 62 -0.09 -5.62 15.48
N LEU A 63 -0.95 -5.55 16.50
CA LEU A 63 -2.38 -5.40 16.34
C LEU A 63 -2.89 -4.29 17.25
N CYS A 64 -3.38 -3.21 16.64
CA CYS A 64 -4.12 -2.17 17.34
C CYS A 64 -5.61 -2.45 17.17
N VAL A 65 -6.35 -2.49 18.28
CA VAL A 65 -7.79 -2.72 18.33
C VAL A 65 -8.43 -1.52 19.01
N PHE A 66 -9.44 -0.93 18.37
CA PHE A 66 -10.12 0.26 18.87
C PHE A 66 -11.59 0.28 18.48
N ASP A 67 -12.37 1.02 19.26
CA ASP A 67 -13.77 1.34 18.97
C ASP A 67 -13.83 2.62 18.11
N GLU A 68 -14.89 2.77 17.32
CA GLU A 68 -15.17 3.99 16.56
C GLU A 68 -15.32 5.23 17.46
N VAL A 69 -15.80 5.07 18.71
CA VAL A 69 -15.87 6.17 19.69
C VAL A 69 -14.50 6.72 20.09
N PHE A 70 -13.42 6.00 19.76
CA PHE A 70 -12.05 6.47 19.94
C PHE A 70 -11.70 7.65 19.03
N PHE A 71 -12.46 7.93 17.96
CA PHE A 71 -12.20 9.06 17.07
C PHE A 71 -12.97 10.31 17.42
N THR A 72 -12.47 11.45 16.94
CA THR A 72 -13.22 12.71 17.01
C THR A 72 -14.45 12.61 16.11
N LYS A 73 -15.51 13.38 16.41
CA LYS A 73 -16.79 13.33 15.67
C LYS A 73 -16.61 13.37 14.15
N LYS A 74 -15.72 14.24 13.65
CA LYS A 74 -15.40 14.39 12.23
C LYS A 74 -14.76 13.14 11.59
N MET A 75 -13.85 12.47 12.29
CA MET A 75 -13.22 11.23 11.80
C MET A 75 -14.20 10.06 11.87
N LYS A 76 -14.99 10.00 12.94
CA LYS A 76 -16.02 8.98 13.16
C LYS A 76 -17.01 8.93 11.99
N GLU A 77 -17.53 10.09 11.57
CA GLU A 77 -18.50 10.20 10.46
C GLU A 77 -17.93 9.73 9.10
N ASN A 78 -16.61 9.68 8.94
CA ASN A 78 -15.97 9.38 7.66
C ASN A 78 -15.21 8.04 7.62
N ILE A 79 -14.92 7.42 8.77
CA ILE A 79 -14.03 6.26 8.83
C ILE A 79 -14.51 5.10 7.95
N GLY A 80 -15.82 4.81 7.93
CA GLY A 80 -16.41 3.76 7.11
C GLY A 80 -16.40 4.06 5.60
N GLN A 81 -16.22 5.33 5.20
CA GLN A 81 -16.10 5.73 3.80
C GLN A 81 -14.67 5.63 3.29
N LEU A 82 -13.69 5.50 4.18
CA LEU A 82 -12.30 5.44 3.79
C LEU A 82 -12.01 4.17 2.97
N PRO A 83 -11.18 4.29 1.91
CA PRO A 83 -10.69 3.20 1.09
C PRO A 83 -10.37 1.86 1.77
N MET A 84 -9.74 1.91 2.94
CA MET A 84 -9.27 0.73 3.66
C MET A 84 -10.32 0.11 4.60
N PHE A 85 -11.44 0.81 4.83
CA PHE A 85 -12.52 0.35 5.71
C PHE A 85 -13.84 0.11 4.97
N ARG A 86 -14.04 0.67 3.77
CA ARG A 86 -15.28 0.50 3.01
C ARG A 86 -15.39 -0.91 2.38
N ALA A 87 -16.63 -1.39 2.20
CA ALA A 87 -16.90 -2.60 1.44
C ALA A 87 -16.39 -2.46 -0.01
N GLY A 88 -15.71 -3.49 -0.52
CA GLY A 88 -15.08 -3.46 -1.85
C GLY A 88 -13.85 -2.53 -1.95
N GLY A 89 -13.37 -2.00 -0.83
CA GLY A 89 -12.11 -1.27 -0.73
C GLY A 89 -10.89 -2.18 -0.78
N GLU A 90 -9.70 -1.56 -0.70
CA GLU A 90 -8.43 -2.28 -0.59
C GLU A 90 -7.87 -2.12 0.83
N PRO A 91 -8.11 -3.10 1.72
CA PRO A 91 -7.67 -3.02 3.11
C PRO A 91 -6.22 -3.50 3.32
N VAL A 92 -5.55 -4.01 2.26
CA VAL A 92 -4.21 -4.61 2.34
C VAL A 92 -3.17 -3.69 1.69
N TYR A 93 -2.09 -3.43 2.40
CA TYR A 93 -1.00 -2.61 1.90
C TYR A 93 0.35 -3.31 2.12
N PHE A 94 0.96 -3.82 1.04
CA PHE A 94 2.32 -4.39 1.08
C PHE A 94 3.38 -3.32 1.36
N LEU A 95 4.27 -3.57 2.31
CA LEU A 95 5.29 -2.62 2.76
C LEU A 95 6.69 -3.02 2.30
N THR A 96 7.50 -2.03 1.94
CA THR A 96 8.95 -2.20 1.80
C THR A 96 9.63 -2.28 3.18
N ALA A 97 10.89 -2.72 3.25
CA ALA A 97 11.64 -2.77 4.52
C ALA A 97 11.73 -1.39 5.21
N GLY A 98 11.93 -0.31 4.46
CA GLY A 98 11.95 1.04 5.02
C GLY A 98 10.58 1.47 5.55
N GLN A 99 9.51 1.14 4.84
CA GLN A 99 8.13 1.40 5.27
C GLN A 99 7.75 0.59 6.51
N ASP A 100 8.17 -0.68 6.58
CA ASP A 100 8.01 -1.53 7.75
C ASP A 100 8.67 -0.88 8.99
N GLY A 101 9.88 -0.35 8.84
CA GLY A 101 10.55 0.38 9.92
C GLY A 101 9.76 1.60 10.41
N VAL A 102 9.22 2.41 9.50
CA VAL A 102 8.38 3.57 9.84
C VAL A 102 7.11 3.14 10.57
N VAL A 103 6.38 2.18 10.04
CA VAL A 103 5.11 1.70 10.61
C VAL A 103 5.34 1.02 11.96
N SER A 104 6.39 0.21 12.07
CA SER A 104 6.80 -0.41 13.34
C SER A 104 7.15 0.62 14.40
N GLY A 105 7.84 1.70 14.00
CA GLY A 105 8.16 2.80 14.89
C GLY A 105 6.90 3.43 15.49
N ILE A 106 5.83 3.57 14.72
CA ILE A 106 4.53 4.06 15.22
C ILE A 106 3.94 3.09 16.25
N PHE A 107 3.92 1.78 15.95
CA PHE A 107 3.38 0.79 16.89
C PHE A 107 4.18 0.69 18.19
N ASN A 108 5.51 0.81 18.14
CA ASN A 108 6.34 0.84 19.33
C ASN A 108 6.04 2.08 20.19
N ARG A 109 5.92 3.27 19.57
CA ARG A 109 5.49 4.47 20.29
C ARG A 109 4.11 4.31 20.93
N MET A 110 3.17 3.60 20.28
CA MET A 110 1.88 3.29 20.89
C MET A 110 2.02 2.38 22.13
N LEU A 111 2.91 1.39 22.09
CA LEU A 111 3.16 0.49 23.22
C LEU A 111 3.78 1.24 24.41
N ASP A 112 4.80 2.05 24.14
CA ASP A 112 5.44 2.89 25.15
C ASP A 112 4.42 3.84 25.80
N GLU A 113 3.61 4.50 24.98
CA GLU A 113 2.58 5.43 25.43
C GLU A 113 1.50 4.76 26.28
N LEU A 114 1.10 3.53 25.93
CA LEU A 114 0.16 2.73 26.72
C LEU A 114 0.70 2.40 28.12
N SER A 115 2.01 2.14 28.20
CA SER A 115 2.71 1.84 29.46
C SER A 115 2.99 3.08 30.32
N SER A 116 2.83 4.28 29.76
CA SER A 116 3.07 5.54 30.46
C SER A 116 1.93 5.93 31.40
N ASP A 117 2.26 6.82 32.33
CA ASP A 117 1.35 7.54 33.22
C ASP A 117 0.90 8.90 32.63
N TYR A 118 1.17 9.16 31.35
CA TYR A 118 0.82 10.43 30.72
C TYR A 118 -0.70 10.63 30.66
N VAL A 119 -1.13 11.79 31.15
CA VAL A 119 -2.55 12.14 31.33
C VAL A 119 -3.32 12.14 30.01
N TYR A 120 -2.67 12.52 28.89
CA TYR A 120 -3.30 12.61 27.57
C TYR A 120 -2.92 11.46 26.63
N LYS A 121 -2.49 10.31 27.18
CA LYS A 121 -2.01 9.19 26.37
C LYS A 121 -2.99 8.70 25.31
N TYR A 122 -4.29 8.73 25.59
CA TYR A 122 -5.31 8.31 24.63
C TYR A 122 -5.49 9.29 23.47
N ASP A 123 -5.25 10.58 23.68
CA ASP A 123 -5.24 11.57 22.60
C ASP A 123 -3.99 11.38 21.73
N LEU A 124 -2.84 11.09 22.33
CA LEU A 124 -1.62 10.78 21.59
C LEU A 124 -1.73 9.47 20.81
N LEU A 125 -2.31 8.42 21.40
CA LEU A 125 -2.63 7.17 20.70
C LEU A 125 -3.56 7.39 19.50
N ARG A 126 -4.53 8.31 19.62
CA ARG A 126 -5.41 8.69 18.51
C ARG A 126 -4.64 9.32 17.37
N ASN A 127 -3.64 10.14 17.68
CA ASN A 127 -2.76 10.73 16.67
C ASN A 127 -1.93 9.65 15.96
N TYR A 128 -1.38 8.68 16.69
CA TYR A 128 -0.65 7.57 16.08
C TYR A 128 -1.54 6.70 15.17
N VAL A 129 -2.79 6.44 15.56
CA VAL A 129 -3.75 5.73 14.69
C VAL A 129 -4.05 6.54 13.44
N THR A 130 -4.21 7.86 13.59
CA THR A 130 -4.42 8.79 12.48
C THR A 130 -3.21 8.82 11.54
N GLU A 131 -1.99 8.74 12.08
CA GLU A 131 -0.74 8.63 11.32
C GLU A 131 -0.73 7.36 10.45
N LEU A 132 -1.12 6.20 11.00
CA LEU A 132 -1.25 4.94 10.25
C LEU A 132 -2.29 5.03 9.12
N ILE A 133 -3.44 5.67 9.37
CA ILE A 133 -4.49 5.89 8.38
C ILE A 133 -3.95 6.75 7.23
N HIS A 134 -3.29 7.87 7.54
CA HIS A 134 -2.73 8.75 6.51
C HIS A 134 -1.56 8.12 5.76
N PHE A 135 -0.75 7.29 6.41
CA PHE A 135 0.26 6.49 5.74
C PHE A 135 -0.36 5.62 4.64
N ALA A 136 -1.44 4.91 4.95
CA ALA A 136 -2.16 4.08 3.98
C ALA A 136 -2.83 4.91 2.86
N LEU A 137 -3.44 6.05 3.18
CA LEU A 137 -4.03 6.96 2.18
C LEU A 137 -2.97 7.50 1.22
N LYS A 138 -1.82 7.96 1.72
CA LYS A 138 -0.71 8.44 0.87
C LYS A 138 -0.19 7.32 -0.03
N LYS A 139 -0.06 6.10 0.50
CA LYS A 139 0.38 4.94 -0.28
C LYS A 139 -0.60 4.60 -1.40
N ARG A 140 -1.91 4.70 -1.14
CA ARG A 140 -2.95 4.56 -2.16
C ARG A 140 -2.82 5.63 -3.23
N SER A 141 -2.62 6.90 -2.88
CA SER A 141 -2.41 7.95 -3.89
C SER A 141 -1.21 7.66 -4.81
N THR A 142 -0.14 7.04 -4.29
CA THR A 142 0.97 6.58 -5.14
C THR A 142 0.56 5.43 -6.06
N MET A 143 -0.29 4.50 -5.60
CA MET A 143 -0.77 3.37 -6.41
C MET A 143 -1.82 3.78 -7.45
N GLU A 144 -2.78 4.63 -7.10
CA GLU A 144 -3.80 5.15 -8.03
C GLU A 144 -3.20 6.08 -9.09
N ASN A 145 -2.14 6.85 -8.75
CA ASN A 145 -1.41 7.62 -9.75
C ASN A 145 -0.61 6.73 -10.71
N ASN A 146 -0.17 5.54 -10.27
CA ASN A 146 0.54 4.62 -11.15
C ASN A 146 -0.34 4.11 -12.29
N ASP A 147 -1.60 3.78 -12.02
CA ASP A 147 -2.51 3.22 -13.02
C ASP A 147 -2.82 4.20 -14.18
N LYS A 148 -2.75 5.52 -13.95
CA LYS A 148 -2.94 6.55 -15.00
C LYS A 148 -1.96 6.35 -16.16
N TYR A 149 -0.71 6.03 -15.83
CA TYR A 149 0.42 5.97 -16.77
C TYR A 149 0.82 4.54 -17.15
N VAL A 150 0.27 3.53 -16.48
CA VAL A 150 0.44 2.12 -16.85
C VAL A 150 0.00 1.89 -18.30
N GLY A 151 0.83 1.14 -19.04
CA GLY A 151 0.64 0.83 -20.43
C GLY A 151 1.92 0.97 -21.25
N MET A 152 1.78 0.77 -22.55
CA MET A 152 2.89 0.83 -23.49
C MET A 152 3.07 2.25 -24.02
N TRP A 153 4.30 2.74 -23.99
CA TRP A 153 4.75 4.02 -24.49
C TRP A 153 5.75 3.80 -25.61
N VAL A 154 5.57 4.44 -26.75
CA VAL A 154 6.32 4.12 -27.98
C VAL A 154 6.84 5.39 -28.62
N THR A 155 8.09 5.38 -29.09
CA THR A 155 8.62 6.47 -29.91
C THR A 155 7.86 6.57 -31.23
N ALA A 156 7.85 7.75 -31.86
CA ALA A 156 7.11 7.98 -33.10
C ALA A 156 7.47 7.02 -34.25
N ASP A 157 8.71 6.52 -34.27
CA ASP A 157 9.23 5.56 -35.23
C ASP A 157 8.96 4.08 -34.85
N GLY A 158 8.39 3.82 -33.68
CA GLY A 158 8.16 2.46 -33.18
C GLY A 158 9.42 1.75 -32.68
N TYR A 159 10.60 2.39 -32.73
CA TYR A 159 11.87 1.73 -32.41
C TYR A 159 12.00 1.41 -30.92
N ILE A 160 11.53 2.29 -30.04
CA ILE A 160 11.56 2.07 -28.60
C ILE A 160 10.13 1.81 -28.12
N ARG A 161 9.96 0.71 -27.38
CA ARG A 161 8.71 0.32 -26.72
C ARG A 161 8.97 0.21 -25.23
N HIS A 162 8.36 1.09 -24.45
CA HIS A 162 8.56 1.25 -23.02
C HIS A 162 7.26 0.96 -22.27
N GLU A 163 7.19 -0.19 -21.62
CA GLU A 163 6.00 -0.64 -20.90
C GLU A 163 6.10 -0.28 -19.41
N LEU A 164 5.14 0.50 -18.92
CA LEU A 164 4.95 0.76 -17.50
C LEU A 164 3.93 -0.25 -16.94
N LEU A 165 4.38 -1.13 -16.06
CA LEU A 165 3.57 -2.20 -15.48
C LEU A 165 2.93 -1.78 -14.15
N PRO A 166 1.73 -2.33 -13.83
CA PRO A 166 1.15 -2.19 -12.50
C PRO A 166 2.16 -2.62 -11.42
N GLY A 167 2.22 -1.85 -10.32
CA GLY A 167 3.16 -2.13 -9.23
C GLY A 167 4.54 -1.49 -9.37
N GLY A 168 4.75 -0.60 -10.36
CA GLY A 168 5.94 0.26 -10.43
C GLY A 168 7.16 -0.41 -11.05
N ARG A 169 6.97 -1.37 -11.97
CA ARG A 169 8.04 -2.00 -12.76
C ARG A 169 7.93 -1.56 -14.21
N TYR A 170 9.05 -1.46 -14.92
CA TYR A 170 9.03 -1.18 -16.36
C TYR A 170 9.88 -2.18 -17.15
N ASP A 171 9.54 -2.35 -18.42
CA ASP A 171 10.32 -3.07 -19.42
C ASP A 171 10.47 -2.20 -20.68
N GLU A 172 11.69 -2.03 -21.17
CA GLU A 172 11.96 -1.30 -22.40
C GLU A 172 12.57 -2.22 -23.43
N ALA A 173 11.96 -2.29 -24.61
CA ALA A 173 12.52 -2.93 -25.80
C ALA A 173 13.03 -1.87 -26.80
N ARG A 174 14.11 -2.20 -27.50
CA ARG A 174 14.69 -1.37 -28.56
C ARG A 174 14.91 -2.19 -29.82
N GLY A 175 14.17 -1.89 -30.88
CA GLY A 175 14.14 -2.66 -32.12
C GLY A 175 13.86 -4.14 -31.86
N ASN A 176 14.80 -5.01 -32.27
CA ASN A 176 14.67 -6.46 -32.08
C ASN A 176 15.09 -6.94 -30.68
N ARG A 177 15.72 -6.09 -29.86
CA ARG A 177 16.13 -6.45 -28.51
C ARG A 177 14.97 -6.24 -27.55
N LYS A 178 14.33 -7.34 -27.16
CA LYS A 178 13.36 -7.37 -26.06
C LYS A 178 14.07 -7.12 -24.73
N SER A 179 13.41 -6.42 -23.81
CA SER A 179 13.91 -6.18 -22.45
C SER A 179 15.34 -5.64 -22.42
N ALA A 180 15.60 -4.63 -23.24
CA ALA A 180 16.86 -3.90 -23.27
C ALA A 180 17.16 -3.25 -21.91
N TYR A 181 16.13 -2.74 -21.24
CA TYR A 181 16.20 -2.24 -19.86
C TYR A 181 15.00 -2.70 -19.04
N GLN A 182 15.25 -3.00 -17.77
CA GLN A 182 14.23 -3.37 -16.79
C GLN A 182 14.54 -2.72 -15.46
N GLY A 183 13.49 -2.35 -14.74
CA GLY A 183 13.67 -1.69 -13.47
C GLY A 183 12.39 -1.35 -12.76
N SER A 184 12.55 -0.49 -11.76
CA SER A 184 11.46 0.11 -11.01
C SER A 184 11.28 1.57 -11.41
N TYR A 185 10.04 2.06 -11.30
CA TYR A 185 9.74 3.48 -11.44
C TYR A 185 8.86 3.97 -10.29
N LYS A 186 8.87 5.28 -10.05
CA LYS A 186 8.00 5.96 -9.09
C LYS A 186 7.41 7.20 -9.73
N LEU A 187 6.15 7.49 -9.39
CA LEU A 187 5.44 8.67 -9.87
C LEU A 187 5.21 9.67 -8.75
N THR A 188 5.48 10.94 -9.06
CA THR A 188 5.19 12.09 -8.20
C THR A 188 4.39 13.11 -9.01
N GLY A 189 3.06 13.00 -8.99
CA GLY A 189 2.20 13.78 -9.88
C GLY A 189 2.38 13.32 -11.33
N ASP A 190 2.83 14.23 -12.19
CA ASP A 190 3.13 13.95 -13.60
C ASP A 190 4.64 13.74 -13.86
N HIS A 191 5.46 13.66 -12.81
CA HIS A 191 6.88 13.33 -12.88
C HIS A 191 7.13 11.84 -12.62
N ILE A 192 8.09 11.24 -13.33
CA ILE A 192 8.51 9.85 -13.19
C ILE A 192 10.01 9.71 -12.94
N ASP A 193 10.35 8.99 -11.87
CA ASP A 193 11.72 8.59 -11.54
C ASP A 193 11.92 7.10 -11.85
N TYR A 194 13.04 6.76 -12.48
CA TYR A 194 13.44 5.40 -12.81
C TYR A 194 14.68 4.97 -12.03
N LYS A 195 14.69 3.68 -11.66
CA LYS A 195 15.89 2.99 -11.20
C LYS A 195 15.92 1.60 -11.83
N ASP A 196 16.89 1.38 -12.70
CA ASP A 196 17.08 0.08 -13.35
C ASP A 196 17.70 -0.95 -12.40
N ASP A 197 17.63 -2.23 -12.77
CA ASP A 197 18.14 -3.33 -11.95
C ASP A 197 19.68 -3.35 -11.85
N THR A 198 20.39 -2.56 -12.69
CA THR A 198 21.84 -2.37 -12.62
C THR A 198 22.23 -1.18 -11.73
N GLY A 199 21.26 -0.40 -11.26
CA GLY A 199 21.44 0.75 -10.39
C GLY A 199 21.53 2.10 -11.11
N PHE A 200 21.35 2.14 -12.44
CA PHE A 200 21.25 3.39 -13.20
C PHE A 200 19.92 4.09 -12.90
N THR A 201 19.95 5.41 -12.86
CA THR A 201 18.77 6.24 -12.61
C THR A 201 18.53 7.18 -13.77
N ALA A 202 17.26 7.44 -14.06
CA ALA A 202 16.84 8.40 -15.05
C ALA A 202 15.47 8.95 -14.66
N ASP A 203 15.05 10.04 -15.28
CA ASP A 203 13.81 10.73 -14.93
C ASP A 203 13.06 11.21 -16.18
N GLY A 204 11.80 11.59 -16.01
CA GLY A 204 10.98 12.12 -17.08
C GLY A 204 9.69 12.78 -16.58
N ASP A 205 8.97 13.39 -17.51
CA ASP A 205 7.70 14.05 -17.23
C ASP A 205 6.63 13.65 -18.26
N PHE A 206 5.40 13.52 -17.79
CA PHE A 206 4.22 13.45 -18.63
C PHE A 206 3.68 14.86 -18.88
N ARG A 207 3.57 15.26 -20.14
CA ARG A 207 3.03 16.56 -20.55
C ARG A 207 2.04 16.34 -21.69
N ASP A 208 0.80 16.77 -21.50
CA ASP A 208 -0.27 16.66 -22.49
C ASP A 208 -0.46 15.23 -23.08
N GLY A 209 -0.29 14.21 -22.24
CA GLY A 209 -0.44 12.80 -22.62
C GLY A 209 0.79 12.19 -23.32
N VAL A 210 1.91 12.89 -23.35
CA VAL A 210 3.20 12.46 -23.93
C VAL A 210 4.24 12.30 -22.83
N LEU A 211 5.04 11.24 -22.89
CA LEU A 211 6.15 10.99 -21.96
C LEU A 211 7.45 11.55 -22.54
N TYR A 212 8.08 12.47 -21.81
CA TYR A 212 9.40 13.02 -22.10
C TYR A 212 10.40 12.44 -21.12
N HIS A 213 11.31 11.59 -21.59
CA HIS A 213 12.23 10.85 -20.71
C HIS A 213 13.58 10.63 -21.40
N ALA A 214 14.68 10.97 -20.72
CA ALA A 214 16.05 10.74 -21.19
C ALA A 214 16.31 11.18 -22.66
N GLY A 215 15.76 12.33 -23.06
CA GLY A 215 15.87 12.87 -24.41
C GLY A 215 14.93 12.23 -25.45
N MET A 216 14.10 11.28 -25.04
CA MET A 216 13.11 10.61 -25.86
C MET A 216 11.73 11.23 -25.68
N VAL A 217 10.90 11.13 -26.72
CA VAL A 217 9.49 11.50 -26.71
C VAL A 217 8.68 10.27 -27.06
N LEU A 218 7.84 9.82 -26.13
CA LEU A 218 7.06 8.60 -26.26
C LEU A 218 5.55 8.90 -26.16
N TYR A 219 4.78 8.22 -26.99
CA TYR A 219 3.33 8.34 -27.09
C TYR A 219 2.69 7.06 -26.59
N ARG A 220 1.51 7.18 -25.98
CA ARG A 220 0.76 6.00 -25.50
C ARG A 220 0.33 5.15 -26.70
N GLU A 221 0.66 3.87 -26.69
CA GLU A 221 0.15 2.92 -27.67
C GLU A 221 -1.34 2.67 -27.37
N GLU A 222 -2.21 3.21 -28.21
CA GLU A 222 -3.62 2.86 -28.15
C GLU A 222 -3.80 1.40 -28.57
N LYS A 223 -4.46 0.60 -27.72
CA LYS A 223 -4.89 -0.74 -28.13
C LYS A 223 -5.85 -0.59 -29.30
N ARG A 224 -5.36 -0.82 -30.52
CA ARG A 224 -6.23 -1.12 -31.66
C ARG A 224 -7.06 -2.34 -31.28
N SER A 225 -8.36 -2.12 -31.12
CA SER A 225 -9.36 -3.16 -30.84
C SER A 225 -9.48 -4.12 -32.02
#